data_AF-A0A7C2T3F0-F1
#
_entry.id   AF-A0A7C2T3F0-F1
#
_cell.length_a   1.000
_cell.length_b   1.000
_cell.length_c   1.000
_cell.angle_alpha   90.00
_cell.angle_beta   90.00
_cell.angle_gamma   90.00
#
_symmetry.space_group_name_H-M   'P 1'
#
loop_
_entity.id
_entity.type
_entity.pdbx_description
1 polymer ?
#
loop_
_entity_poly.entity_id
_entity_poly.type
_entity_poly.pdbx_seq_one_letter_code
_entity_poly.pdbx_strand_id
1 'polypeptide(L)'
;MARRAILHIGTYKTGSTSIQAFLDNNAARLRDQGVYFPFSPGRPNHHGLTVVALSDRETTGLIRYLDLEDKEKREARRAEFAEALTAELASLPDDVATVVFSNEHLCGLNTTPEIERVKDLLAPHFGRIEILVYLRRQDQRIISDYTQKVRDGYTKALDLLAYEPAERRNYEAFLDKWAGVFGRDAIRPRIFDRSKFQNGDLIDDFAGAIGVAPNEAFIRPPTENLGLSHEAIAFLRAFNEHVPHYKDGSRNLDRMRLLPFLREGFGGDGVKTSRAKAAALLDMVRESNASLGSKYFGGGDPFSSDLSRYADEEPPEPTFDDAVRIAAFLWMKQSETINELKAENERRVLQLAAVRSLVVASSEAARALAERILAGDPDADAYYPTLLDAFVALHGELRAARRGIAPARVFPDAPDAPPASNDPAAPAGDGPKS
;
A
#
# COMPACT_ATOMS: atom_id res chain seq x y z
N MET A 1 10.26 -26.13 19.26
CA MET A 1 11.15 -26.33 18.09
C MET A 1 11.74 -24.98 17.70
N ALA A 2 12.94 -24.91 17.11
CA ALA A 2 13.48 -23.63 16.64
C ALA A 2 12.65 -23.13 15.44
N ARG A 3 12.04 -21.94 15.56
CA ARG A 3 11.23 -21.32 14.50
C ARG A 3 12.12 -20.90 13.33
N ARG A 4 11.56 -20.88 12.12
CA ARG A 4 12.20 -20.25 10.95
C ARG A 4 11.55 -18.93 10.62
N ALA A 5 12.34 -17.99 10.12
CA ALA A 5 11.84 -16.76 9.49
C ALA A 5 11.98 -16.84 7.97
N ILE A 6 10.97 -16.34 7.26
CA ILE A 6 11.05 -16.07 5.83
C ILE A 6 10.93 -14.56 5.65
N LEU A 7 12.01 -13.94 5.22
CA LEU A 7 12.06 -12.53 4.88
C LEU A 7 11.81 -12.37 3.38
N HIS A 8 10.58 -12.03 3.03
CA HIS A 8 10.22 -11.65 1.67
C HIS A 8 10.71 -10.23 1.37
N ILE A 9 11.69 -10.15 0.48
CA ILE A 9 12.27 -8.90 -0.01
C ILE A 9 11.74 -8.70 -1.42
N GLY A 10 10.57 -8.07 -1.53
CA GLY A 10 9.98 -7.78 -2.84
C GLY A 10 10.89 -6.82 -3.61
N THR A 11 11.38 -7.22 -4.79
CA THR A 11 11.93 -6.22 -5.71
C THR A 11 10.77 -5.39 -6.26
N TYR A 12 10.96 -4.07 -6.43
CA TYR A 12 9.90 -3.20 -6.93
C TYR A 12 9.19 -3.85 -8.12
N LYS A 13 7.85 -3.91 -8.06
CA LYS A 13 6.98 -4.44 -9.13
C LYS A 13 7.00 -5.95 -9.32
N THR A 14 7.22 -6.71 -8.26
CA THR A 14 7.06 -8.18 -8.26
C THR A 14 5.83 -8.64 -7.48
N GLY A 15 4.72 -7.90 -7.57
CA GLY A 15 3.45 -8.27 -6.94
C GLY A 15 3.49 -8.26 -5.40
N SER A 16 4.44 -7.54 -4.81
CA SER A 16 4.57 -7.35 -3.35
C SER A 16 3.28 -6.87 -2.71
N THR A 17 2.56 -5.92 -3.32
CA THR A 17 1.25 -5.46 -2.85
C THR A 17 0.22 -6.60 -2.77
N SER A 18 0.17 -7.48 -3.77
CA SER A 18 -0.72 -8.65 -3.75
C SER A 18 -0.30 -9.65 -2.67
N ILE A 19 0.99 -9.94 -2.54
CA ILE A 19 1.52 -10.82 -1.49
C ILE A 19 1.22 -10.27 -0.09
N GLN A 20 1.42 -8.97 0.13
CA GLN A 20 1.18 -8.31 1.40
C GLN A 20 -0.30 -8.27 1.75
N ALA A 21 -1.18 -7.97 0.79
CA ALA A 21 -2.62 -8.05 0.98
C ALA A 21 -3.07 -9.49 1.28
N PHE A 22 -2.50 -10.49 0.61
CA PHE A 22 -2.75 -11.89 0.92
C PHE A 22 -2.34 -12.24 2.35
N LEU A 23 -1.14 -11.86 2.78
CA LEU A 23 -0.65 -12.11 4.14
C LEU A 23 -1.55 -11.47 5.20
N ASP A 24 -1.98 -10.23 4.99
CA ASP A 24 -2.79 -9.50 5.96
C ASP A 24 -4.22 -10.03 6.03
N ASN A 25 -4.89 -10.19 4.87
CA ASN A 25 -6.26 -10.71 4.79
C ASN A 25 -6.39 -12.14 5.32
N ASN A 26 -5.29 -12.91 5.29
CA ASN A 26 -5.28 -14.32 5.69
C ASN A 26 -4.50 -14.58 6.99
N ALA A 27 -4.13 -13.55 7.76
CA ALA A 27 -3.27 -13.72 8.94
C ALA A 27 -3.78 -14.79 9.93
N ALA A 28 -5.09 -14.85 10.19
CA ALA A 28 -5.69 -15.88 11.04
C ALA A 28 -5.58 -17.29 10.42
N ARG A 29 -5.94 -17.44 9.14
CA ARG A 29 -5.90 -18.71 8.40
C ARG A 29 -4.49 -19.26 8.22
N LEU A 30 -3.51 -18.37 8.09
CA LEU A 30 -2.09 -18.71 8.05
C LEU A 30 -1.62 -19.20 9.41
N ARG A 31 -2.06 -18.55 10.50
CA ARG A 31 -1.73 -18.94 11.88
C ARG A 31 -2.22 -20.35 12.18
N ASP A 32 -3.43 -20.70 11.74
CA ASP A 32 -3.99 -22.06 11.88
C ASP A 32 -3.15 -23.13 11.16
N GLN A 33 -2.26 -22.73 10.26
CA GLN A 33 -1.31 -23.60 9.54
C GLN A 33 0.14 -23.45 10.05
N GLY A 34 0.33 -22.87 11.24
CA GLY A 34 1.64 -22.68 11.85
C GLY A 34 2.48 -21.58 11.20
N VAL A 35 1.86 -20.68 10.44
CA VAL A 35 2.52 -19.54 9.79
C VAL A 35 2.03 -18.22 10.37
N TYR A 36 2.95 -17.42 10.91
CA TYR A 36 2.62 -16.15 11.53
C TYR A 36 3.14 -14.96 10.72
N PHE A 37 2.26 -13.98 10.51
CA PHE A 37 2.61 -12.67 9.96
C PHE A 37 2.59 -11.67 11.12
N PRO A 38 3.69 -11.01 11.51
CA PRO A 38 3.71 -10.15 12.69
C PRO A 38 3.00 -8.80 12.50
N PHE A 39 2.63 -8.17 13.61
CA PHE A 39 1.99 -6.86 13.64
C PHE A 39 2.99 -5.75 13.96
N SER A 40 3.94 -5.99 14.88
CA SER A 40 4.87 -4.96 15.37
C SER A 40 5.69 -4.24 14.28
N PRO A 41 6.06 -4.87 13.13
CA PRO A 41 6.77 -4.14 12.08
C PRO A 41 5.89 -3.16 11.29
N GLY A 42 4.59 -3.11 11.55
CA GLY A 42 3.61 -2.27 10.85
C GLY A 42 3.11 -2.93 9.58
N ARG A 43 1.88 -3.45 9.60
CA ARG A 43 1.26 -4.12 8.45
C ARG A 43 0.69 -3.13 7.42
N PRO A 44 0.59 -3.53 6.14
CA PRO A 44 0.97 -4.83 5.58
C PRO A 44 2.40 -4.88 5.00
N ASN A 45 3.15 -3.76 5.00
CA ASN A 45 4.46 -3.65 4.34
C ASN A 45 5.67 -3.76 5.31
N HIS A 46 5.46 -3.95 6.61
CA HIS A 46 6.51 -4.08 7.64
C HIS A 46 7.59 -2.99 7.61
N HIS A 47 7.19 -1.72 7.48
CA HIS A 47 8.11 -0.58 7.39
C HIS A 47 9.10 -0.48 8.56
N GLY A 48 8.76 -1.03 9.73
CA GLY A 48 9.66 -1.13 10.89
C GLY A 48 10.99 -1.82 10.58
N LEU A 49 11.00 -2.81 9.67
CA LEU A 49 12.23 -3.48 9.24
C LEU A 49 13.18 -2.52 8.50
N THR A 50 12.61 -1.65 7.65
CA THR A 50 13.40 -0.63 6.94
C THR A 50 13.94 0.42 7.91
N VAL A 51 13.16 0.82 8.92
CA VAL A 51 13.57 1.81 9.94
C VAL A 51 14.79 1.32 10.73
N VAL A 52 14.85 0.02 11.06
CA VAL A 52 16.03 -0.58 11.70
C VAL A 52 17.22 -0.64 10.76
N ALA A 53 16.98 -0.98 9.50
CA ALA A 53 18.04 -1.18 8.54
C ALA A 53 18.72 0.12 8.10
N LEU A 54 17.99 1.23 7.93
CA LEU A 54 18.52 2.45 7.32
C LEU A 54 19.71 3.04 8.06
N SER A 55 20.76 3.40 7.31
CA SER A 55 21.93 4.08 7.86
C SER A 55 21.64 5.55 8.26
N ASP A 56 22.45 6.10 9.16
CA ASP A 56 22.35 7.49 9.64
C ASP A 56 22.56 8.55 8.55
N ARG A 57 22.98 8.14 7.34
CA ARG A 57 23.46 9.03 6.28
C ARG A 57 22.40 9.41 5.25
N GLU A 58 21.29 8.68 5.14
CA GLU A 58 20.33 8.88 4.06
C GLU A 58 18.97 9.31 4.59
N THR A 59 18.65 10.62 4.52
CA THR A 59 17.27 11.13 4.65
C THR A 59 16.42 10.72 3.46
N THR A 60 16.02 9.44 3.43
CA THR A 60 15.08 8.92 2.46
C THR A 60 13.70 9.58 2.64
N GLY A 61 12.83 9.47 1.63
CA GLY A 61 11.43 9.92 1.76
C GLY A 61 10.69 9.24 2.92
N LEU A 62 11.08 8.01 3.28
CA LEU A 62 10.52 7.28 4.41
C LEU A 62 10.96 7.87 5.76
N ILE A 63 12.23 8.29 5.90
CA ILE A 63 12.70 8.94 7.12
C ILE A 63 11.95 10.25 7.38
N ARG A 64 11.75 11.06 6.33
CA ARG A 64 10.97 12.30 6.40
C ARG A 64 9.50 12.04 6.73
N TYR A 65 8.89 11.04 6.08
CA TYR A 65 7.51 10.65 6.35
C TYR A 65 7.29 10.21 7.79
N LEU A 66 8.29 9.58 8.42
CA LEU A 66 8.22 9.09 9.79
C LEU A 66 8.76 10.08 10.85
N ASP A 67 9.17 11.30 10.45
CA ASP A 67 9.81 12.29 11.34
C ASP A 67 11.06 11.75 12.07
N LEU A 68 11.85 10.93 11.37
CA LEU A 68 13.04 10.25 11.91
C LEU A 68 14.36 10.89 11.46
N GLU A 69 14.36 12.18 11.14
CA GLU A 69 15.56 12.89 10.68
C GLU A 69 16.60 13.03 11.80
N ASP A 70 16.13 13.13 13.04
CA ASP A 70 16.96 13.14 14.24
C ASP A 70 17.51 11.74 14.58
N LYS A 71 18.81 11.68 14.91
CA LYS A 71 19.50 10.42 15.19
C LYS A 71 19.02 9.77 16.49
N GLU A 72 18.81 10.55 17.55
CA GLU A 72 18.37 10.01 18.84
C GLU A 72 16.95 9.43 18.72
N LYS A 73 16.05 10.14 18.02
CA LYS A 73 14.72 9.62 17.64
C LYS A 73 14.82 8.30 16.88
N ARG A 74 15.76 8.17 15.94
CA ARG A 74 15.98 6.90 15.21
C ARG A 74 16.39 5.77 16.14
N GLU A 75 17.42 5.97 16.95
CA GLU A 75 17.89 4.91 17.84
C GLU A 75 16.82 4.51 18.86
N ALA A 76 16.11 5.48 19.43
CA ALA A 76 14.97 5.22 20.30
C ALA A 76 13.89 4.39 19.59
N ARG A 77 13.54 4.76 18.35
CA ARG A 77 12.55 4.03 17.56
C ARG A 77 13.00 2.61 17.20
N ARG A 78 14.31 2.41 16.95
CA ARG A 78 14.88 1.07 16.72
C ARG A 78 14.78 0.20 17.96
N ALA A 79 15.13 0.75 19.13
CA ALA A 79 15.04 0.03 20.40
C ALA A 79 13.59 -0.36 20.73
N GLU A 80 12.66 0.59 20.64
CA GLU A 80 11.22 0.36 20.87
C GLU A 80 10.68 -0.75 19.95
N PHE A 81 11.04 -0.70 18.66
CA PHE A 81 10.61 -1.72 17.72
C PHE A 81 11.24 -3.09 18.01
N ALA A 82 12.52 -3.16 18.36
CA ALA A 82 13.18 -4.42 18.72
C ALA A 82 12.55 -5.06 19.97
N GLU A 83 12.20 -4.26 20.99
CA GLU A 83 11.47 -4.71 22.17
C GLU A 83 10.07 -5.22 21.83
N ALA A 84 9.31 -4.44 21.04
CA ALA A 84 7.96 -4.81 20.60
C ALA A 84 7.95 -6.12 19.79
N LEU A 85 8.90 -6.28 18.86
CA LEU A 85 9.04 -7.50 18.08
C LEU A 85 9.45 -8.68 18.97
N THR A 86 10.39 -8.49 19.89
CA THR A 86 10.81 -9.52 20.84
C THR A 86 9.64 -10.02 21.67
N ALA A 87 8.86 -9.10 22.26
CA ALA A 87 7.70 -9.42 23.06
C ALA A 87 6.62 -10.15 22.25
N GLU A 88 6.35 -9.67 21.02
CA GLU A 88 5.40 -10.32 20.12
C GLU A 88 5.84 -11.76 19.80
N LEU A 89 7.08 -11.97 19.38
CA LEU A 89 7.59 -13.29 19.00
C LEU A 89 7.67 -14.26 20.20
N ALA A 90 7.98 -13.76 21.39
CA ALA A 90 7.99 -14.55 22.62
C ALA A 90 6.59 -15.02 23.04
N SER A 91 5.54 -14.29 22.67
CA SER A 91 4.14 -14.64 22.95
C SER A 91 3.54 -15.69 22.01
N LEU A 92 4.27 -16.07 20.95
CA LEU A 92 3.76 -17.01 19.96
C LEU A 92 3.66 -18.44 20.53
N PRO A 93 2.58 -19.18 20.22
CA PRO A 93 2.48 -20.58 20.63
C PRO A 93 3.49 -21.46 19.88
N ASP A 94 3.77 -22.64 20.45
CA ASP A 94 4.82 -23.55 19.95
C ASP A 94 4.50 -24.21 18.60
N ASP A 95 3.23 -24.22 18.20
CA ASP A 95 2.74 -24.72 16.91
C ASP A 95 3.08 -23.78 15.74
N VAL A 96 3.41 -22.52 16.02
CA VAL A 96 3.92 -21.58 15.02
C VAL A 96 5.36 -21.95 14.66
N ALA A 97 5.52 -22.59 13.50
CA ALA A 97 6.81 -23.03 12.98
C ALA A 97 7.50 -21.98 12.09
N THR A 98 6.72 -21.15 11.38
CA THR A 98 7.23 -20.18 10.40
C THR A 98 6.72 -18.78 10.72
N VAL A 99 7.61 -17.78 10.70
CA VAL A 99 7.25 -16.36 10.73
C VAL A 99 7.62 -15.72 9.40
N VAL A 100 6.66 -15.07 8.75
CA VAL A 100 6.85 -14.42 7.45
C VAL A 100 6.93 -12.92 7.64
N PHE A 101 7.97 -12.30 7.12
CA PHE A 101 8.12 -10.86 7.04
C PHE A 101 8.06 -10.43 5.57
N SER A 102 7.44 -9.29 5.26
CA SER A 102 7.38 -8.80 3.88
C SER A 102 7.59 -7.29 3.84
N ASN A 103 8.71 -6.85 3.26
CA ASN A 103 8.98 -5.43 3.05
C ASN A 103 9.76 -5.25 1.75
N GLU A 104 9.17 -4.50 0.82
CA GLU A 104 9.78 -4.25 -0.49
C GLU A 104 10.93 -3.23 -0.43
N HIS A 105 10.95 -2.34 0.55
CA HIS A 105 12.02 -1.35 0.68
C HIS A 105 13.37 -1.96 1.10
N LEU A 106 13.38 -3.18 1.65
CA LEU A 106 14.60 -3.91 1.93
C LEU A 106 15.43 -4.19 0.66
N CYS A 107 14.81 -4.24 -0.53
CA CYS A 107 15.58 -4.38 -1.77
C CYS A 107 16.47 -3.16 -2.07
N GLY A 108 16.19 -2.02 -1.42
CA GLY A 108 16.94 -0.79 -1.55
C GLY A 108 18.13 -0.65 -0.59
N LEU A 109 18.37 -1.61 0.30
CA LEU A 109 19.55 -1.58 1.19
C LEU A 109 20.81 -1.75 0.34
N ASN A 110 21.75 -0.80 0.47
CA ASN A 110 22.88 -0.69 -0.45
C ASN A 110 24.22 -1.09 0.18
N THR A 111 24.27 -1.22 1.50
CA THR A 111 25.50 -1.49 2.26
C THR A 111 25.38 -2.74 3.13
N THR A 112 26.49 -3.46 3.31
CA THR A 112 26.55 -4.63 4.20
C THR A 112 26.07 -4.33 5.63
N PRO A 113 26.46 -3.20 6.27
CA PRO A 113 25.99 -2.88 7.62
C PRO A 113 24.46 -2.69 7.74
N GLU A 114 23.79 -2.24 6.68
CA GLU A 114 22.32 -2.14 6.67
C GLU A 114 21.67 -3.53 6.69
N ILE A 115 22.24 -4.48 5.94
CA ILE A 115 21.76 -5.86 5.88
C ILE A 115 22.08 -6.60 7.19
N GLU A 116 23.27 -6.36 7.77
CA GLU A 116 23.67 -6.91 9.08
C GLU A 116 22.71 -6.49 10.18
N ARG A 117 22.26 -5.22 10.22
CA ARG A 117 21.25 -4.76 11.20
C ARG A 117 19.94 -5.55 11.12
N VAL A 118 19.51 -5.94 9.93
CA VAL A 118 18.32 -6.80 9.77
C VAL A 118 18.59 -8.20 10.33
N LYS A 119 19.78 -8.76 10.07
CA LYS A 119 20.18 -10.06 10.63
C LYS A 119 20.25 -10.00 12.16
N ASP A 120 20.87 -8.97 12.72
CA ASP A 120 21.06 -8.82 14.17
C ASP A 120 19.72 -8.69 14.91
N LEU A 121 18.73 -8.05 14.28
CA LEU A 121 17.37 -7.97 14.80
C LEU A 121 16.68 -9.35 14.83
N LEU A 122 16.87 -10.16 13.80
CA LEU A 122 16.09 -11.41 13.62
C LEU A 122 16.78 -12.64 14.19
N ALA A 123 18.11 -12.73 14.13
CA ALA A 123 18.90 -13.90 14.51
C ALA A 123 18.64 -14.40 15.95
N PRO A 124 18.40 -13.53 16.96
CA PRO A 124 18.08 -13.99 18.31
C PRO A 124 16.80 -14.82 18.42
N HIS A 125 15.86 -14.69 17.47
CA HIS A 125 14.54 -15.29 17.55
C HIS A 125 14.34 -16.54 16.69
N PHE A 126 15.25 -16.80 15.74
CA PHE A 126 15.05 -17.82 14.71
C PHE A 126 16.28 -18.71 14.57
N GLY A 127 16.06 -20.03 14.51
CA GLY A 127 17.13 -20.99 14.21
C GLY A 127 17.54 -20.98 12.73
N ARG A 128 16.70 -20.41 11.87
CA ARG A 128 16.93 -20.30 10.44
C ARG A 128 16.22 -19.07 9.88
N ILE A 129 16.91 -18.31 9.04
CA ILE A 129 16.33 -17.17 8.31
C ILE A 129 16.54 -17.42 6.82
N GLU A 130 15.46 -17.33 6.04
CA GLU A 130 15.48 -17.48 4.59
C GLU A 130 15.11 -16.16 3.93
N ILE A 131 15.79 -15.82 2.83
CA ILE A 131 15.53 -14.62 2.05
C ILE A 131 14.77 -15.01 0.79
N LEU A 132 13.45 -14.76 0.78
CA LEU A 132 12.59 -15.02 -0.36
C LEU A 132 12.51 -13.77 -1.24
N VAL A 133 12.86 -13.88 -2.52
CA VAL A 133 12.85 -12.74 -3.43
C VAL A 133 12.37 -13.13 -4.81
N TYR A 134 11.43 -12.36 -5.35
CA TYR A 134 11.01 -12.49 -6.74
C TYR A 134 11.82 -11.55 -7.62
N LEU A 135 12.32 -12.07 -8.74
CA LEU A 135 13.06 -11.32 -9.76
C LEU A 135 12.24 -11.28 -11.04
N ARG A 136 11.98 -10.07 -11.55
CA ARG A 136 11.34 -9.85 -12.85
C ARG A 136 12.39 -9.53 -13.90
N ARG A 137 12.21 -9.99 -15.14
CA ARG A 137 13.10 -9.67 -16.27
C ARG A 137 13.29 -8.14 -16.39
N GLN A 138 14.53 -7.71 -16.60
CA GLN A 138 14.97 -6.33 -16.37
C GLN A 138 14.18 -5.29 -17.19
N ASP A 139 13.91 -5.57 -18.47
CA ASP A 139 13.06 -4.75 -19.35
C ASP A 139 11.66 -4.56 -18.76
N GLN A 140 11.03 -5.64 -18.32
CA GLN A 140 9.68 -5.61 -17.77
C GLN A 140 9.63 -4.96 -16.38
N ARG A 141 10.69 -5.11 -15.57
CA ARG A 141 10.80 -4.41 -14.28
C ARG A 141 10.93 -2.91 -14.49
N ILE A 142 11.83 -2.48 -15.37
CA ILE A 142 12.05 -1.06 -15.67
C ILE A 142 10.76 -0.40 -16.17
N ILE A 143 10.05 -1.01 -17.13
CA ILE A 143 8.78 -0.48 -17.65
C ILE A 143 7.74 -0.32 -16.53
N SER A 144 7.64 -1.32 -15.65
CA SER A 144 6.70 -1.31 -14.54
C SER A 144 7.06 -0.27 -13.47
N ASP A 145 8.35 -0.10 -13.17
CA ASP A 145 8.86 0.92 -12.25
C ASP A 145 8.61 2.33 -12.82
N TYR A 146 8.93 2.55 -14.09
CA TYR A 146 8.67 3.80 -14.80
C TYR A 146 7.18 4.18 -14.76
N THR A 147 6.31 3.22 -15.10
CA THR A 147 4.85 3.40 -15.08
C THR A 147 4.36 3.85 -13.71
N GLN A 148 4.92 3.28 -12.63
CA GLN A 148 4.61 3.71 -11.28
C GLN A 148 5.17 5.10 -10.97
N LYS A 149 6.41 5.40 -11.35
CA LYS A 149 6.98 6.74 -11.13
C LYS A 149 6.12 7.81 -11.80
N VAL A 150 5.61 7.57 -13.01
CA VAL A 150 4.66 8.50 -13.66
C VAL A 150 3.35 8.61 -12.85
N ARG A 151 2.82 7.50 -12.34
CA ARG A 151 1.68 7.52 -11.39
C ARG A 151 1.98 8.29 -10.11
N ASP A 152 3.24 8.37 -9.71
CA ASP A 152 3.73 9.09 -8.52
C ASP A 152 4.31 10.48 -8.85
N GLY A 153 4.04 11.01 -10.05
CA GLY A 153 4.36 12.39 -10.42
C GLY A 153 5.56 12.61 -11.33
N TYR A 154 6.19 11.55 -11.84
CA TYR A 154 7.35 11.67 -12.73
C TYR A 154 6.95 12.23 -14.10
N THR A 155 7.81 13.10 -14.65
CA THR A 155 7.54 13.90 -15.86
C THR A 155 8.41 13.51 -17.05
N LYS A 156 9.53 12.80 -16.84
CA LYS A 156 10.46 12.48 -17.95
C LYS A 156 9.96 11.30 -18.78
N ALA A 157 10.25 11.33 -20.08
CA ALA A 157 10.05 10.18 -20.97
C ALA A 157 10.97 9.01 -20.58
N LEU A 158 10.56 7.78 -20.92
CA LEU A 158 11.35 6.59 -20.65
C LEU A 158 12.45 6.45 -21.72
N ASP A 159 13.70 6.54 -21.30
CA ASP A 159 14.82 5.93 -22.02
C ASP A 159 15.13 4.58 -21.36
N LEU A 160 14.72 3.49 -22.01
CA LEU A 160 14.85 2.14 -21.44
C LEU A 160 16.31 1.78 -21.10
N LEU A 161 17.28 2.22 -21.91
CA LEU A 161 18.68 1.82 -21.77
C LEU A 161 19.42 2.67 -20.73
N ALA A 162 18.96 3.91 -20.51
CA ALA A 162 19.53 4.87 -19.57
C ALA A 162 18.70 5.11 -18.30
N TYR A 163 17.57 4.42 -18.12
CA TYR A 163 16.62 4.67 -17.04
C TYR A 163 17.23 4.55 -15.63
N GLU A 164 18.15 3.60 -15.46
CA GLU A 164 18.78 3.31 -14.17
C GLU A 164 20.23 2.83 -14.36
N PRO A 165 21.07 2.97 -13.31
CA PRO A 165 22.46 2.57 -13.38
C PRO A 165 22.63 1.05 -13.51
N ALA A 166 23.75 0.60 -14.07
CA ALA A 166 24.00 -0.81 -14.42
C ALA A 166 23.93 -1.75 -13.21
N GLU A 167 24.34 -1.27 -12.05
CA GLU A 167 24.36 -1.98 -10.78
C GLU A 167 22.96 -2.43 -10.34
N ARG A 168 21.92 -1.63 -10.65
CA ARG A 168 20.52 -1.97 -10.33
C ARG A 168 19.95 -3.05 -11.24
N ARG A 169 20.57 -3.29 -12.39
CA ARG A 169 20.20 -4.35 -13.34
C ARG A 169 20.90 -5.68 -13.03
N ASN A 170 21.94 -5.65 -12.20
CA ASN A 170 22.73 -6.83 -11.83
C ASN A 170 22.13 -7.53 -10.61
N TYR A 171 21.23 -8.49 -10.85
CA TYR A 171 20.59 -9.26 -9.79
C TYR A 171 21.55 -10.21 -9.07
N GLU A 172 22.61 -10.70 -9.73
CA GLU A 172 23.63 -11.50 -9.07
C GLU A 172 24.31 -10.69 -7.96
N ALA A 173 24.79 -9.48 -8.28
CA ALA A 173 25.42 -8.61 -7.29
C ALA A 173 24.46 -8.23 -6.16
N PHE A 174 23.16 -8.04 -6.46
CA PHE A 174 22.15 -7.82 -5.43
C PHE A 174 22.00 -9.02 -4.50
N LEU A 175 21.86 -10.24 -5.02
CA LEU A 175 21.71 -11.45 -4.21
C LEU A 175 22.99 -11.78 -3.44
N ASP A 176 24.16 -11.59 -4.04
CA ASP A 176 25.46 -11.88 -3.41
C ASP A 176 25.69 -11.00 -2.16
N LYS A 177 25.17 -9.77 -2.12
CA LYS A 177 25.20 -8.94 -0.91
C LYS A 177 24.42 -9.56 0.24
N TRP A 178 23.21 -10.04 -0.03
CA TRP A 178 22.39 -10.73 0.97
C TRP A 178 22.99 -12.07 1.36
N ALA A 179 23.52 -12.82 0.39
CA ALA A 179 24.20 -14.09 0.60
C ALA A 179 25.47 -13.93 1.46
N GLY A 180 26.19 -12.81 1.33
CA GLY A 180 27.35 -12.50 2.16
C GLY A 180 27.03 -12.40 3.66
N VAL A 181 25.80 -12.00 4.01
CA VAL A 181 25.37 -11.82 5.41
C VAL A 181 24.60 -13.04 5.93
N PHE A 182 23.65 -13.56 5.16
CA PHE A 182 22.77 -14.66 5.56
C PHE A 182 23.27 -16.06 5.14
N GLY A 183 24.28 -16.11 4.27
CA GLY A 183 24.73 -17.34 3.62
C GLY A 183 23.96 -17.62 2.33
N ARG A 184 24.63 -18.22 1.35
CA ARG A 184 24.02 -18.57 0.05
C ARG A 184 22.84 -19.52 0.19
N ASP A 185 22.94 -20.48 1.11
CA ASP A 185 21.88 -21.44 1.39
C ASP A 185 20.65 -20.83 2.06
N ALA A 186 20.67 -19.56 2.46
CA ALA A 186 19.50 -18.83 2.93
C ALA A 186 18.72 -18.16 1.79
N ILE A 187 19.35 -17.95 0.63
CA ILE A 187 18.73 -17.20 -0.47
C ILE A 187 17.79 -18.11 -1.26
N ARG A 188 16.54 -17.66 -1.45
CA ARG A 188 15.45 -18.37 -2.15
C ARG A 188 14.90 -17.47 -3.25
N PRO A 189 15.65 -17.27 -4.35
CA PRO A 189 15.18 -16.43 -5.44
C PRO A 189 14.16 -17.20 -6.30
N ARG A 190 13.16 -16.49 -6.79
CA ARG A 190 12.09 -16.99 -7.68
C ARG A 190 11.94 -16.06 -8.87
N ILE A 191 11.48 -16.59 -10.00
CA ILE A 191 11.26 -15.80 -11.21
C ILE A 191 9.82 -15.30 -11.22
N PHE A 192 9.65 -13.99 -11.33
CA PHE A 192 8.36 -13.33 -11.48
C PHE A 192 7.88 -13.49 -12.93
N ASP A 193 7.37 -14.68 -13.24
CA ASP A 193 6.82 -15.03 -14.55
C ASP A 193 5.67 -16.03 -14.35
N ARG A 194 4.53 -15.77 -14.99
CA ARG A 194 3.34 -16.61 -14.86
C ARG A 194 3.60 -18.06 -15.26
N SER A 195 4.46 -18.30 -16.23
CA SER A 195 4.84 -19.66 -16.66
C SER A 195 5.69 -20.41 -15.63
N LYS A 196 6.26 -19.69 -14.65
CA LYS A 196 7.12 -20.25 -13.59
C LYS A 196 6.39 -20.38 -12.25
N PHE A 197 5.28 -19.65 -12.07
CA PHE A 197 4.48 -19.74 -10.86
C PHE A 197 3.78 -21.09 -10.74
N GLN A 198 3.71 -21.62 -9.53
CA GLN A 198 2.82 -22.72 -9.19
C GLN A 198 1.38 -22.39 -9.64
N ASN A 199 0.75 -23.31 -10.37
CA ASN A 199 -0.58 -23.14 -10.98
C ASN A 199 -0.74 -21.90 -11.87
N GLY A 200 0.35 -21.27 -12.29
CA GLY A 200 0.31 -20.02 -13.03
C GLY A 200 -0.24 -18.82 -12.23
N ASP A 201 -0.13 -18.86 -10.89
CA ASP A 201 -0.63 -17.84 -9.98
C ASP A 201 0.41 -17.44 -8.91
N LEU A 202 0.59 -16.14 -8.72
CA LEU A 202 1.59 -15.60 -7.79
C LEU A 202 1.30 -15.97 -6.33
N ILE A 203 0.03 -15.99 -5.94
CA ILE A 203 -0.35 -16.28 -4.55
C ILE A 203 -0.14 -17.75 -4.24
N ASP A 204 -0.45 -18.65 -5.18
CA ASP A 204 -0.17 -20.07 -5.05
C ASP A 204 1.34 -20.34 -4.94
N ASP A 205 2.13 -19.69 -5.79
CA ASP A 205 3.59 -19.80 -5.78
C ASP A 205 4.20 -19.31 -4.46
N PHE A 206 3.70 -18.17 -3.95
CA PHE A 206 4.12 -17.61 -2.67
C PHE A 206 3.67 -18.46 -1.49
N ALA A 207 2.43 -18.94 -1.46
CA ALA A 207 1.93 -19.84 -0.43
C ALA A 207 2.81 -21.10 -0.35
N GLY A 208 3.09 -21.72 -1.49
CA GLY A 208 4.02 -22.86 -1.57
C GLY A 208 5.41 -22.52 -1.05
N ALA A 209 5.93 -21.33 -1.39
CA ALA A 209 7.24 -20.86 -0.91
C ALA A 209 7.32 -20.73 0.62
N ILE A 210 6.23 -20.34 1.27
CA ILE A 210 6.16 -20.24 2.74
C ILE A 210 5.76 -21.53 3.44
N GLY A 211 5.54 -22.61 2.68
CA GLY A 211 5.19 -23.95 3.21
C GLY A 211 3.69 -24.15 3.45
N VAL A 212 2.85 -23.36 2.77
CA VAL A 212 1.39 -23.39 2.89
C VAL A 212 0.81 -23.95 1.60
N ALA A 213 -0.04 -24.97 1.71
CA ALA A 213 -0.73 -25.50 0.54
C ALA A 213 -1.79 -24.49 0.04
N PRO A 214 -1.98 -24.35 -1.29
CA PRO A 214 -3.10 -23.58 -1.82
C PRO A 214 -4.42 -24.06 -1.22
N ASN A 215 -5.20 -23.12 -0.69
CA ASN A 215 -6.46 -23.40 -0.02
C ASN A 215 -7.53 -22.45 -0.56
N GLU A 216 -8.68 -22.99 -0.97
CA GLU A 216 -9.81 -22.20 -1.48
C GLU A 216 -10.40 -21.25 -0.42
N ALA A 217 -10.19 -21.54 0.87
CA ALA A 217 -10.60 -20.68 1.97
C ALA A 217 -9.77 -19.39 2.08
N PHE A 218 -8.65 -19.27 1.36
CA PHE A 218 -7.85 -18.05 1.37
C PHE A 218 -8.56 -16.92 0.61
N ILE A 219 -8.59 -15.75 1.25
CA ILE A 219 -9.05 -14.50 0.66
C ILE A 219 -7.97 -14.05 -0.33
N ARG A 220 -8.25 -14.21 -1.63
CA ARG A 220 -7.36 -13.73 -2.68
C ARG A 220 -7.58 -12.23 -2.87
N PRO A 221 -6.51 -11.41 -2.87
CA PRO A 221 -6.64 -10.01 -3.24
C PRO A 221 -7.11 -9.93 -4.70
N PRO A 222 -7.93 -8.94 -5.04
CA PRO A 222 -8.35 -8.75 -6.43
C PRO A 222 -7.11 -8.57 -7.30
N THR A 223 -7.07 -9.28 -8.43
CA THR A 223 -6.04 -9.08 -9.43
C THR A 223 -6.24 -7.68 -10.02
N GLU A 224 -5.36 -6.72 -9.71
CA GLU A 224 -5.38 -5.41 -10.38
C GLU A 224 -4.95 -5.59 -11.85
N ASN A 225 -5.89 -5.99 -12.70
CA ASN A 225 -5.66 -6.26 -14.12
C ASN A 225 -5.67 -5.00 -14.99
N LEU A 226 -5.98 -3.83 -14.42
CA LEU A 226 -6.08 -2.57 -15.16
C LEU A 226 -4.82 -1.72 -14.94
N GLY A 227 -3.79 -2.03 -15.73
CA GLY A 227 -2.74 -1.08 -16.05
C GLY A 227 -3.31 0.17 -16.73
N LEU A 228 -2.52 1.23 -16.87
CA LEU A 228 -2.92 2.35 -17.72
C LEU A 228 -2.45 2.06 -19.15
N SER A 229 -3.21 2.45 -20.15
CA SER A 229 -2.78 2.42 -21.56
C SER A 229 -1.54 3.29 -21.80
N HIS A 230 -0.88 3.10 -22.94
CA HIS A 230 0.26 3.91 -23.34
C HIS A 230 -0.11 5.39 -23.38
N GLU A 231 -1.28 5.69 -23.95
CA GLU A 231 -1.82 7.04 -24.10
C GLU A 231 -2.12 7.67 -22.74
N ALA A 232 -2.73 6.92 -21.82
CA ALA A 232 -2.98 7.40 -20.47
C ALA A 232 -1.70 7.68 -19.68
N ILE A 233 -0.63 6.89 -19.88
CA ILE A 233 0.66 7.15 -19.23
C ILE A 233 1.33 8.40 -19.80
N ALA A 234 1.34 8.58 -21.12
CA ALA A 234 1.90 9.77 -21.74
C ALA A 234 1.09 11.03 -21.39
N PHE A 235 -0.24 10.95 -21.34
CA PHE A 235 -1.10 12.01 -20.81
C PHE A 235 -0.73 12.34 -19.35
N LEU A 236 -0.67 11.33 -18.48
CA LEU A 236 -0.39 11.54 -17.06
C LEU A 236 1.01 12.14 -16.83
N ARG A 237 1.99 11.75 -17.65
CA ARG A 237 3.35 12.31 -17.64
C ARG A 237 3.33 13.81 -17.93
N ALA A 238 2.64 14.24 -18.99
CA ALA A 238 2.47 15.66 -19.31
C ALA A 238 1.65 16.40 -18.24
N PHE A 239 0.59 15.77 -17.74
CA PHE A 239 -0.25 16.31 -16.68
C PHE A 239 0.53 16.59 -15.38
N ASN A 240 1.51 15.75 -15.05
CA ASN A 240 2.35 15.92 -13.87
C ASN A 240 3.21 17.20 -13.91
N GLU A 241 3.46 17.80 -15.08
CA GLU A 241 4.16 19.08 -15.19
C GLU A 241 3.32 20.26 -14.70
N HIS A 242 1.99 20.10 -14.73
CA HIS A 242 1.04 21.14 -14.34
C HIS A 242 0.40 20.89 -12.97
N VAL A 243 0.27 19.63 -12.57
CA VAL A 243 -0.38 19.24 -11.32
C VAL A 243 0.60 18.44 -10.47
N PRO A 244 1.17 19.05 -9.41
CA PRO A 244 2.22 18.41 -8.63
C PRO A 244 1.66 17.25 -7.81
N HIS A 245 2.49 16.23 -7.61
CA HIS A 245 2.14 15.07 -6.79
C HIS A 245 2.04 15.40 -5.30
N TYR A 246 2.79 16.40 -4.83
CA TYR A 246 2.70 16.96 -3.49
C TYR A 246 2.21 18.40 -3.54
N LYS A 247 1.29 18.76 -2.65
CA LYS A 247 0.74 20.10 -2.48
C LYS A 247 0.67 20.40 -0.97
N ASP A 248 1.19 21.55 -0.56
CA ASP A 248 1.19 22.01 0.84
C ASP A 248 1.79 20.99 1.82
N GLY A 249 2.92 20.37 1.44
CA GLY A 249 3.63 19.38 2.27
C GLY A 249 2.97 17.99 2.36
N SER A 250 1.82 17.79 1.70
CA SER A 250 1.08 16.52 1.69
C SER A 250 0.83 16.01 0.27
N ARG A 251 0.38 14.76 0.13
CA ARG A 251 0.01 14.22 -1.18
C ARG A 251 -1.18 15.00 -1.75
N ASN A 252 -1.10 15.37 -3.02
CA ASN A 252 -2.19 16.05 -3.71
C ASN A 252 -3.37 15.08 -3.94
N LEU A 253 -4.35 15.11 -3.03
CA LEU A 253 -5.50 14.20 -3.05
C LEU A 253 -6.35 14.35 -4.31
N ASP A 254 -6.49 15.57 -4.82
CA ASP A 254 -7.26 15.85 -6.04
C ASP A 254 -6.61 15.18 -7.27
N ARG A 255 -5.28 15.20 -7.35
CA ARG A 255 -4.53 14.43 -8.35
C ARG A 255 -4.76 12.92 -8.17
N MET A 256 -4.69 12.41 -6.95
CA MET A 256 -4.79 10.97 -6.69
C MET A 256 -6.17 10.40 -7.08
N ARG A 257 -7.23 11.20 -6.92
CA ARG A 257 -8.61 10.86 -7.32
C ARG A 257 -8.79 10.63 -8.83
N LEU A 258 -7.86 11.09 -9.67
CA LEU A 258 -7.92 10.89 -11.13
C LEU A 258 -7.51 9.47 -11.56
N LEU A 259 -6.65 8.80 -10.78
CA LEU A 259 -6.07 7.51 -11.18
C LEU A 259 -7.11 6.40 -11.36
N PRO A 260 -8.13 6.24 -10.48
CA PRO A 260 -9.20 5.27 -10.70
C PRO A 260 -9.95 5.51 -12.01
N PHE A 261 -10.32 6.75 -12.32
CA PHE A 261 -11.00 7.09 -13.57
C PHE A 261 -10.14 6.81 -14.79
N LEU A 262 -8.85 7.16 -14.76
CA LEU A 262 -7.92 6.83 -15.85
C LEU A 262 -7.82 5.31 -16.08
N ARG A 263 -7.81 4.50 -15.02
CA ARG A 263 -7.80 3.03 -15.12
C ARG A 263 -9.10 2.49 -15.70
N GLU A 264 -10.23 3.09 -15.36
CA GLU A 264 -11.56 2.72 -15.85
C GLU A 264 -11.70 3.03 -17.35
N GLY A 265 -11.42 4.26 -17.77
CA GLY A 265 -11.64 4.71 -19.15
C GLY A 265 -10.52 4.37 -20.12
N PHE A 266 -9.28 4.24 -19.62
CA PHE A 266 -8.07 4.11 -20.43
C PHE A 266 -7.14 3.02 -19.88
N GLY A 267 -7.72 1.89 -19.49
CA GLY A 267 -6.98 0.70 -19.09
C GLY A 267 -6.17 0.09 -20.24
N GLY A 268 -5.00 -0.48 -19.95
CA GLY A 268 -4.17 -1.13 -20.96
C GLY A 268 -2.82 -1.64 -20.45
N ASP A 269 -1.97 -2.04 -21.39
CA ASP A 269 -0.71 -2.76 -21.14
C ASP A 269 0.48 -1.88 -20.68
N GLY A 270 0.25 -0.61 -20.35
CA GLY A 270 1.31 0.30 -19.93
C GLY A 270 2.14 0.87 -21.09
N VAL A 271 3.33 1.32 -20.72
CA VAL A 271 4.32 1.89 -21.64
C VAL A 271 4.84 0.81 -22.57
N LYS A 272 4.85 1.12 -23.86
CA LYS A 272 5.40 0.27 -24.90
C LYS A 272 6.82 0.73 -25.24
N THR A 273 7.67 -0.21 -25.59
CA THR A 273 9.00 0.02 -26.15
C THR A 273 9.20 -0.91 -27.35
N SER A 274 10.22 -0.66 -28.16
CA SER A 274 10.52 -1.52 -29.31
C SER A 274 11.22 -2.81 -28.89
N ARG A 275 11.00 -3.85 -29.70
CA ARG A 275 11.70 -5.14 -29.60
C ARG A 275 13.20 -4.95 -29.63
N ALA A 276 13.70 -4.03 -30.46
CA ALA A 276 15.12 -3.71 -30.57
C ALA A 276 15.70 -3.15 -29.26
N LYS A 277 15.02 -2.19 -28.61
CA LYS A 277 15.48 -1.64 -27.32
C LYS A 277 15.42 -2.67 -26.19
N ALA A 278 14.35 -3.48 -26.14
CA ALA A 278 14.25 -4.57 -25.17
C ALA A 278 15.38 -5.60 -25.36
N ALA A 279 15.65 -6.01 -26.61
CA ALA A 279 16.74 -6.92 -26.93
C ALA A 279 18.11 -6.34 -26.53
N ALA A 280 18.36 -5.07 -26.85
CA ALA A 280 19.60 -4.38 -26.46
C ALA A 280 19.79 -4.34 -24.94
N LEU A 281 18.74 -4.04 -24.18
CA LEU A 281 18.81 -4.07 -22.71
C LEU A 281 19.15 -5.47 -22.18
N LEU A 282 18.54 -6.52 -22.74
CA LEU A 282 18.79 -7.91 -22.32
C LEU A 282 20.19 -8.38 -22.71
N ASP A 283 20.72 -7.91 -23.84
CA ASP A 283 22.10 -8.15 -24.25
C ASP A 283 23.09 -7.58 -23.22
N MET A 284 22.85 -6.36 -22.75
CA MET A 284 23.68 -5.70 -21.72
C MET A 284 23.76 -6.47 -20.39
N VAL A 285 22.77 -7.29 -20.07
CA VAL A 285 22.69 -8.05 -18.81
C VAL A 285 22.85 -9.56 -19.01
N ARG A 286 23.14 -10.02 -20.24
CA ARG A 286 23.19 -11.45 -20.56
C ARG A 286 24.20 -12.20 -19.69
N GLU A 287 25.41 -11.66 -19.55
CA GLU A 287 26.48 -12.31 -18.80
C GLU A 287 26.14 -12.41 -17.30
N SER A 288 25.63 -11.33 -16.71
CA SER A 288 25.23 -11.33 -15.29
C SER A 288 24.01 -12.20 -15.03
N ASN A 289 23.07 -12.32 -15.98
CA ASN A 289 21.95 -13.25 -15.88
C ASN A 289 22.38 -14.72 -16.00
N ALA A 290 23.32 -15.04 -16.90
CA ALA A 290 23.86 -16.39 -17.03
C ALA A 290 24.63 -16.82 -15.78
N SER A 291 25.40 -15.90 -15.18
CA SER A 291 26.07 -16.12 -13.90
C SER A 291 25.06 -16.26 -12.75
N LEU A 292 24.04 -15.40 -12.68
CA LEU A 292 22.91 -15.51 -11.75
C LEU A 292 22.26 -16.89 -11.81
N GLY A 293 21.91 -17.39 -13.00
CA GLY A 293 21.25 -18.69 -13.11
C GLY A 293 22.16 -19.87 -12.76
N SER A 294 23.45 -19.79 -13.09
CA SER A 294 24.45 -20.76 -12.64
C SER A 294 24.59 -20.77 -11.11
N LYS A 295 24.56 -19.60 -10.47
CA LYS A 295 24.67 -19.46 -9.01
C LYS A 295 23.39 -19.77 -8.25
N TYR A 296 22.20 -19.52 -8.80
CA TYR A 296 20.98 -19.56 -7.99
C TYR A 296 19.83 -20.40 -8.57
N PHE A 297 19.90 -20.79 -9.85
CA PHE A 297 18.80 -21.46 -10.55
C PHE A 297 19.20 -22.77 -11.25
N GLY A 298 20.42 -23.26 -11.04
CA GLY A 298 20.89 -24.54 -11.59
C GLY A 298 21.46 -24.47 -13.01
N GLY A 299 21.66 -23.27 -13.57
CA GLY A 299 22.31 -23.04 -14.86
C GLY A 299 21.56 -22.10 -15.80
N GLY A 300 22.30 -21.48 -16.74
CA GLY A 300 21.74 -20.66 -17.82
C GLY A 300 21.21 -19.30 -17.39
N ASP A 301 20.58 -18.57 -18.31
CA ASP A 301 19.77 -17.38 -17.97
C ASP A 301 18.41 -17.85 -17.43
N PRO A 302 18.00 -17.44 -16.21
CA PRO A 302 16.74 -17.91 -15.64
C PRO A 302 15.50 -17.19 -16.22
N PHE A 303 15.68 -16.15 -17.03
CA PHE A 303 14.60 -15.39 -17.65
C PHE A 303 14.26 -15.89 -19.06
N SER A 304 12.99 -15.74 -19.45
CA SER A 304 12.57 -16.04 -20.82
C SER A 304 13.21 -15.09 -21.83
N SER A 305 13.64 -15.62 -22.98
CA SER A 305 14.09 -14.85 -24.15
C SER A 305 12.94 -14.35 -25.03
N ASP A 306 11.69 -14.60 -24.64
CA ASP A 306 10.52 -14.20 -25.43
C ASP A 306 10.33 -12.68 -25.49
N LEU A 307 10.37 -12.13 -26.71
CA LEU A 307 10.15 -10.72 -27.01
C LEU A 307 8.88 -10.48 -27.86
N SER A 308 8.02 -11.50 -28.00
CA SER A 308 6.78 -11.44 -28.78
C SER A 308 5.82 -10.34 -28.33
N ARG A 309 5.88 -9.96 -27.05
CA ARG A 309 5.10 -8.85 -26.47
C ARG A 309 5.47 -7.47 -27.00
N TYR A 310 6.64 -7.31 -27.64
CA TYR A 310 7.13 -6.03 -28.13
C TYR A 310 6.94 -5.93 -29.64
N ALA A 311 6.43 -4.77 -30.08
CA ALA A 311 6.37 -4.41 -31.48
C ALA A 311 7.77 -4.00 -32.01
N ASP A 312 7.95 -3.99 -33.33
CA ASP A 312 9.21 -3.57 -33.94
C ASP A 312 9.48 -2.07 -33.76
N GLU A 313 8.42 -1.27 -33.83
CA GLU A 313 8.46 0.17 -33.61
C GLU A 313 7.74 0.56 -32.32
N GLU A 314 8.17 1.66 -31.71
CA GLU A 314 7.44 2.25 -30.59
C GLU A 314 6.17 2.91 -31.11
N PRO A 315 5.05 2.82 -30.36
CA PRO A 315 3.86 3.56 -30.74
C PRO A 315 4.17 5.06 -30.76
N PRO A 316 3.50 5.83 -31.64
CA PRO A 316 3.66 7.27 -31.65
C PRO A 316 3.22 7.87 -30.31
N GLU A 317 3.84 8.98 -29.93
CA GLU A 317 3.37 9.76 -28.78
C GLU A 317 1.91 10.20 -29.02
N PRO A 318 1.06 10.23 -27.99
CA PRO A 318 -0.34 10.58 -28.15
C PRO A 318 -0.52 11.96 -28.77
N THR A 319 -1.55 12.09 -29.59
CA THR A 319 -1.87 13.34 -30.25
C THR A 319 -2.53 14.32 -29.28
N PHE A 320 -2.67 15.58 -29.71
CA PHE A 320 -3.48 16.56 -28.98
C PHE A 320 -4.92 16.07 -28.79
N ASP A 321 -5.50 15.41 -29.79
CA ASP A 321 -6.87 14.87 -29.73
C ASP A 321 -6.98 13.76 -28.67
N ASP A 322 -5.98 12.89 -28.55
CA ASP A 322 -5.93 11.88 -27.48
C ASP A 322 -5.92 12.51 -26.09
N ALA A 323 -5.14 13.58 -25.92
CA ALA A 323 -5.10 14.32 -24.66
C ALA A 323 -6.45 14.99 -24.36
N VAL A 324 -7.11 15.58 -25.35
CA VAL A 324 -8.45 16.18 -25.22
C VAL A 324 -9.49 15.12 -24.86
N ARG A 325 -9.45 13.94 -25.49
CA ARG A 325 -10.34 12.81 -25.19
C ARG A 325 -10.20 12.34 -23.74
N ILE A 326 -8.98 12.21 -23.24
CA ILE A 326 -8.72 11.84 -21.85
C ILE A 326 -9.21 12.94 -20.90
N ALA A 327 -8.90 14.21 -21.19
CA ALA A 327 -9.35 15.35 -20.38
C ALA A 327 -10.89 15.46 -20.32
N ALA A 328 -11.57 15.29 -21.45
CA ALA A 328 -13.03 15.31 -21.53
C ALA A 328 -13.66 14.18 -20.72
N PHE A 329 -13.10 12.96 -20.81
CA PHE A 329 -13.55 11.83 -20.00
C PHE A 329 -13.39 12.11 -18.48
N LEU A 330 -12.23 12.62 -18.06
CA LEU A 330 -11.99 12.97 -16.66
C LEU A 330 -12.95 14.06 -16.17
N TRP A 331 -13.21 15.07 -17.00
CA TRP A 331 -14.17 16.14 -16.70
C TRP A 331 -15.59 15.60 -16.50
N MET A 332 -16.04 14.68 -17.36
CA MET A 332 -17.33 14.02 -17.24
C MET A 332 -17.43 13.23 -15.93
N LYS A 333 -16.42 12.42 -15.60
CA LYS A 333 -16.40 11.62 -14.37
C LYS A 333 -16.41 12.48 -13.10
N GLN A 334 -15.64 13.57 -13.09
CA GLN A 334 -15.70 14.53 -11.98
C GLN A 334 -17.08 15.19 -11.86
N SER A 335 -17.70 15.54 -12.98
CA SER A 335 -19.05 16.14 -13.01
C SER A 335 -20.10 15.18 -12.46
N GLU A 336 -20.04 13.90 -12.84
CA GLU A 336 -20.90 12.83 -12.30
C GLU A 336 -20.75 12.71 -10.77
N THR A 337 -19.51 12.59 -10.28
CA THR A 337 -19.23 12.50 -8.84
C THR A 337 -19.74 13.73 -8.06
N ILE A 338 -19.57 14.94 -8.60
CA ILE A 338 -20.07 16.17 -7.97
C ILE A 338 -21.60 16.14 -7.86
N ASN A 339 -22.30 15.69 -8.90
CA ASN A 339 -23.76 15.63 -8.91
C ASN A 339 -24.28 14.57 -7.93
N GLU A 340 -23.63 13.41 -7.83
CA GLU A 340 -23.95 12.39 -6.83
C GLU A 340 -23.78 12.89 -5.40
N LEU A 341 -22.66 13.56 -5.11
CA LEU A 341 -22.39 14.14 -3.79
C LEU A 341 -23.40 15.24 -3.43
N LYS A 342 -23.82 16.06 -4.40
CA LYS A 342 -24.89 17.06 -4.19
C LYS A 342 -26.21 16.39 -3.82
N ALA A 343 -26.62 15.37 -4.56
CA ALA A 343 -27.85 14.64 -4.29
C ALA A 343 -27.80 13.90 -2.94
N GLU A 344 -26.65 13.33 -2.56
CA GLU A 344 -26.47 12.73 -1.24
C GLU A 344 -26.55 13.77 -0.11
N ASN A 345 -25.92 14.93 -0.29
CA ASN A 345 -25.97 16.00 0.69
C ASN A 345 -27.40 16.51 0.89
N GLU A 346 -28.16 16.71 -0.19
CA GLU A 346 -29.58 17.06 -0.12
C GLU A 346 -30.40 16.04 0.68
N ARG A 347 -30.19 14.74 0.44
CA ARG A 347 -30.84 13.67 1.22
C ARG A 347 -30.47 13.72 2.70
N ARG A 348 -29.19 13.95 3.04
CA ARG A 348 -28.74 14.05 4.43
C ARG A 348 -29.32 15.29 5.13
N VAL A 349 -29.39 16.43 4.45
CA VAL A 349 -30.03 17.65 4.98
C VAL A 349 -31.52 17.39 5.27
N LEU A 350 -32.25 16.72 4.38
CA LEU A 350 -33.65 16.34 4.61
C LEU A 350 -33.81 15.37 5.77
N GLN A 351 -32.93 14.37 5.90
CA GLN A 351 -32.93 13.45 7.03
C GLN A 351 -32.69 14.17 8.37
N LEU A 352 -31.72 15.09 8.41
CA LEU A 352 -31.44 15.89 9.60
C LEU A 352 -32.63 16.80 9.95
N ALA A 353 -33.26 17.42 8.95
CA ALA A 353 -34.46 18.22 9.15
C ALA A 353 -35.61 17.37 9.71
N ALA A 354 -35.85 16.17 9.17
CA ALA A 354 -36.88 15.26 9.67
C ALA A 354 -36.62 14.81 11.11
N VAL A 355 -35.37 14.46 11.45
CA VAL A 355 -34.98 14.11 12.84
C VAL A 355 -35.19 15.31 13.77
N ARG A 356 -34.79 16.52 13.36
CA ARG A 356 -35.03 17.74 14.13
C ARG A 356 -36.51 17.98 14.37
N SER A 357 -37.34 17.83 13.34
CA SER A 357 -38.81 17.97 13.44
C SER A 357 -39.42 16.91 14.36
N LEU A 358 -38.94 15.66 14.31
CA LEU A 358 -39.38 14.59 15.22
C LEU A 358 -39.03 14.89 16.68
N VAL A 359 -37.81 15.39 16.94
CA VAL A 359 -37.37 15.82 18.29
C VAL A 359 -38.27 16.93 18.84
N VAL A 360 -38.57 17.93 18.00
CA VAL A 360 -39.49 19.03 18.38
C VAL A 360 -40.92 18.51 18.60
N ALA A 361 -41.37 17.53 17.82
CA ALA A 361 -42.72 16.99 17.92
C ALA A 361 -42.93 15.99 19.09
N SER A 362 -41.89 15.27 19.51
CA SER A 362 -41.97 14.23 20.54
C SER A 362 -41.80 14.73 21.98
N SER A 363 -41.51 16.02 22.17
CA SER A 363 -41.40 16.64 23.49
C SER A 363 -42.19 17.94 23.50
N GLU A 364 -43.25 17.98 24.32
CA GLU A 364 -44.10 19.18 24.51
C GLU A 364 -43.27 20.37 25.01
N ALA A 365 -42.23 20.10 25.81
CA ALA A 365 -41.25 21.09 26.25
C ALA A 365 -40.33 21.58 25.10
N ALA A 366 -39.85 20.69 24.23
CA ALA A 366 -39.02 21.09 23.08
C ALA A 366 -39.83 21.88 22.03
N ARG A 367 -41.11 21.55 21.89
CA ARG A 367 -42.06 22.27 21.02
C ARG A 367 -42.31 23.70 21.50
N ALA A 368 -42.66 23.86 22.78
CA ALA A 368 -42.92 25.18 23.38
C ALA A 368 -41.67 26.09 23.33
N LEU A 369 -40.48 25.51 23.48
CA LEU A 369 -39.22 26.21 23.42
C LEU A 369 -38.85 26.63 21.99
N ALA A 370 -39.08 25.75 21.00
CA ALA A 370 -38.87 26.06 19.59
C ALA A 370 -39.83 27.17 19.09
N GLU A 371 -41.09 27.17 19.53
CA GLU A 371 -42.07 28.21 19.19
C GLU A 371 -41.67 29.59 19.76
N ARG A 372 -41.11 29.65 20.96
CA ARG A 372 -40.60 30.90 21.55
C ARG A 372 -39.38 31.46 20.82
N ILE A 373 -38.43 30.59 20.43
CA ILE A 373 -37.26 31.00 19.64
C ILE A 373 -37.69 31.53 18.27
N LEU A 374 -38.65 30.87 17.60
CA LEU A 374 -39.19 31.32 16.31
C LEU A 374 -39.99 32.63 16.40
N ALA A 375 -40.54 32.96 17.58
CA ALA A 375 -41.21 34.23 17.86
C ALA A 375 -40.24 35.39 18.16
N GLY A 376 -38.92 35.14 18.14
CA GLY A 376 -37.89 36.17 18.33
C GLY A 376 -37.59 36.51 19.80
N ASP A 377 -37.74 35.55 20.71
CA ASP A 377 -37.40 35.72 22.13
C ASP A 377 -35.89 36.07 22.30
N PRO A 378 -35.56 37.23 22.89
CA PRO A 378 -34.17 37.68 23.03
C PRO A 378 -33.32 36.83 23.98
N ASP A 379 -33.93 35.97 24.81
CA ASP A 379 -33.23 35.04 25.70
C ASP A 379 -33.02 33.65 25.07
N ALA A 380 -33.19 33.52 23.75
CA ALA A 380 -33.12 32.25 23.00
C ALA A 380 -31.85 31.42 23.28
N ASP A 381 -30.72 32.06 23.51
CA ASP A 381 -29.43 31.40 23.75
C ASP A 381 -29.38 30.66 25.10
N ALA A 382 -30.16 31.08 26.10
CA ALA A 382 -30.25 30.42 27.40
C ALA A 382 -30.96 29.05 27.32
N TYR A 383 -31.69 28.81 26.25
CA TYR A 383 -32.50 27.61 26.04
C TYR A 383 -31.78 26.49 25.26
N TYR A 384 -30.63 26.81 24.66
CA TYR A 384 -29.84 25.88 23.84
C TYR A 384 -29.35 24.62 24.58
N PRO A 385 -28.85 24.71 25.83
CA PRO A 385 -28.40 23.53 26.58
C PRO A 385 -29.55 22.54 26.86
N THR A 386 -30.73 23.04 27.22
CA THR A 386 -31.92 22.22 27.49
C THR A 386 -32.42 21.50 26.24
N LEU A 387 -32.34 22.15 25.07
CA LEU A 387 -32.65 21.53 23.78
C LEU A 387 -31.64 20.43 23.41
N LEU A 388 -30.36 20.65 23.73
CA LEU A 388 -29.30 19.69 23.47
C LEU A 388 -29.45 18.45 24.37
N ASP A 389 -29.78 18.61 25.65
CA ASP A 389 -30.02 17.50 26.58
C ASP A 389 -31.25 16.68 26.18
N ALA A 390 -32.33 17.33 25.76
CA ALA A 390 -33.51 16.66 25.23
C ALA A 390 -33.20 15.87 23.94
N PHE A 391 -32.35 16.43 23.06
CA PHE A 391 -31.87 15.76 21.86
C PHE A 391 -31.02 14.52 22.19
N VAL A 392 -30.11 14.61 23.17
CA VAL A 392 -29.24 13.49 23.60
C VAL A 392 -30.07 12.36 24.23
N ALA A 393 -31.05 12.68 25.08
CA ALA A 393 -31.94 11.70 25.69
C ALA A 393 -32.76 10.94 24.63
N LEU A 394 -33.37 11.65 23.69
CA LEU A 394 -34.15 11.04 22.61
C LEU A 394 -33.27 10.20 21.68
N HIS A 395 -32.03 10.64 21.42
CA HIS A 395 -31.07 9.88 20.62
C HIS A 395 -30.60 8.60 21.34
N GLY A 396 -30.59 8.60 22.67
CA GLY A 396 -30.38 7.42 23.51
C GLY A 396 -31.54 6.42 23.39
N GLU A 397 -32.78 6.90 23.46
CA GLU A 397 -33.99 6.09 23.30
C GLU A 397 -34.14 5.52 21.88
N LEU A 398 -33.85 6.32 20.85
CA LEU A 398 -33.84 5.88 19.45
C LEU A 398 -32.72 4.85 19.18
N ARG A 399 -31.55 4.99 19.81
CA ARG A 399 -30.49 3.96 19.76
C ARG A 399 -30.92 2.68 20.46
N ALA A 400 -31.63 2.76 21.58
CA ALA A 400 -32.16 1.59 22.29
C ALA A 400 -33.25 0.88 21.47
N ALA A 401 -34.17 1.63 20.84
CA ALA A 401 -35.20 1.09 19.94
C ALA A 401 -34.58 0.43 18.69
N ARG A 402 -33.50 1.01 18.14
CA ARG A 402 -32.79 0.45 16.98
C ARG A 402 -32.03 -0.84 17.29
N ARG A 403 -31.68 -1.12 18.55
CA ARG A 403 -31.10 -2.43 18.97
C ARG A 403 -32.11 -3.58 18.97
N GLY A 404 -33.42 -3.29 18.93
CA GLY A 404 -34.49 -4.28 18.86
C GLY A 404 -34.97 -4.60 17.43
N ILE A 405 -34.43 -3.95 16.40
CA ILE A 405 -34.82 -4.14 15.00
C ILE A 405 -33.62 -4.74 14.25
N ALA A 406 -33.76 -5.99 13.80
CA ALA A 406 -32.76 -6.62 12.93
C ALA A 406 -32.64 -5.81 11.62
N PRO A 407 -31.42 -5.46 11.15
CA PRO A 407 -31.28 -4.69 9.93
C PRO A 407 -31.64 -5.55 8.72
N ALA A 408 -32.55 -5.05 7.88
CA ALA A 408 -32.68 -5.54 6.52
C ALA A 408 -31.37 -5.22 5.77
N ARG A 409 -30.72 -6.27 5.25
CA ARG A 409 -29.58 -6.16 4.34
C ARG A 409 -30.02 -5.42 3.08
N VAL A 410 -29.46 -4.24 2.85
CA VAL A 410 -29.44 -3.60 1.53
C VAL A 410 -28.06 -2.95 1.38
N PHE A 411 -27.09 -3.77 0.97
CA PHE A 411 -25.97 -3.48 0.07
C PHE A 411 -25.15 -4.79 -0.06
N PRO A 412 -24.67 -5.17 -1.25
CA PRO A 412 -23.55 -6.09 -1.35
C PRO A 412 -22.27 -5.40 -0.87
N ASP A 413 -21.38 -6.19 -0.28
CA ASP A 413 -20.23 -5.80 0.54
C ASP A 413 -19.28 -4.77 -0.08
N ALA A 414 -18.89 -3.78 0.71
CA ALA A 414 -17.60 -3.08 0.60
C ALA A 414 -16.72 -3.56 1.77
N PRO A 415 -15.46 -3.99 1.57
CA PRO A 415 -14.64 -4.54 2.64
C PRO A 415 -14.15 -3.46 3.62
N ASP A 416 -14.10 -3.88 4.89
CA ASP A 416 -13.86 -3.11 6.11
C ASP A 416 -12.56 -2.30 6.16
N ALA A 417 -12.66 -1.09 6.74
CA ALA A 417 -11.55 -0.40 7.39
C ALA A 417 -11.92 -0.15 8.87
N PRO A 418 -11.18 -0.70 9.85
CA PRO A 418 -11.40 -0.36 11.26
C PRO A 418 -10.70 0.96 11.66
N PRO A 419 -11.15 1.59 12.77
CA PRO A 419 -11.02 3.03 13.00
C PRO A 419 -9.73 3.44 13.71
N ALA A 420 -9.27 4.66 13.40
CA ALA A 420 -8.30 5.40 14.20
C ALA A 420 -9.01 6.01 15.43
N SER A 421 -8.56 5.65 16.63
CA SER A 421 -8.83 6.38 17.86
C SER A 421 -7.64 7.27 18.18
N ASN A 422 -7.86 8.58 18.37
CA ASN A 422 -6.98 9.41 19.19
C ASN A 422 -7.81 10.52 19.84
N ASP A 423 -7.86 10.43 21.15
CA ASP A 423 -8.41 11.41 22.08
C ASP A 423 -7.21 12.06 22.77
N PRO A 424 -7.02 13.40 22.75
CA PRO A 424 -5.97 14.04 23.53
C PRO A 424 -6.56 14.68 24.79
N ALA A 425 -6.28 14.07 25.95
CA ALA A 425 -6.41 14.74 27.23
C ALA A 425 -5.16 15.58 27.53
N ALA A 426 -5.39 16.83 27.93
CA ALA A 426 -4.41 17.83 28.35
C ALA A 426 -3.69 17.47 29.67
N PRO A 427 -2.69 18.28 30.07
CA PRO A 427 -2.59 18.65 31.48
C PRO A 427 -2.63 20.17 31.70
N ALA A 428 -3.21 20.54 32.84
CA ALA A 428 -3.51 21.87 33.33
C ALA A 428 -2.39 22.48 34.20
N GLY A 429 -2.49 23.81 34.43
CA GLY A 429 -1.90 24.58 35.54
C GLY A 429 -0.52 25.19 35.26
N ASP A 430 -0.21 26.45 35.59
CA ASP A 430 -0.80 27.37 36.56
C ASP A 430 -0.53 28.84 36.16
N GLY A 431 -1.41 29.75 36.58
CA GLY A 431 -1.14 31.21 36.62
C GLY A 431 -0.20 31.59 37.78
N PRO A 432 -0.11 32.87 38.23
CA PRO A 432 -1.04 33.98 37.96
C PRO A 432 -0.38 35.35 37.67
N LYS A 433 -1.24 36.27 37.20
CA LYS A 433 -1.30 37.73 37.48
C LYS A 433 -0.06 38.42 38.08
N SER A 434 0.56 39.30 37.29
CA SER A 434 0.63 40.77 37.51
C SER A 434 1.41 41.43 36.39
#